data_AF-A0A967J961-F1
#
_entry.id   AF-A0A967J961-F1
#
_cell.length_a   1.000
_cell.length_b   1.000
_cell.length_c   1.000
_cell.angle_alpha   90.00
_cell.angle_beta   90.00
_cell.angle_gamma   90.00
#
_symmetry.space_group_name_H-M   'P 1'
#
loop_
_entity.id
_entity.type
_entity.pdbx_description
1 polymer ?
#
loop_
_entity_poly.entity_id
_entity_poly.type
_entity_poly.pdbx_seq_one_letter_code
_entity_poly.pdbx_strand_id
1 'polypeptide(L)'
;DFDLTNDPRHCGMCNNQCAATNATSVCVASSCTIASCDAGTYDLDGDYSNGCEYSCNFIGAEGCNGADDDCDGVVDEDVAIPTNFCNPFGVCAGTTAICDGVNGFVCN
;
A
#
# COMPACT_ATOMS: atom_id res chain seq x y z
N ASP A 1 -15.22 -33.47 -12.21
CA ASP A 1 -13.98 -33.18 -12.93
C ASP A 1 -13.16 -32.28 -12.02
N PHE A 2 -11.91 -32.64 -11.76
CA PHE A 2 -11.01 -31.90 -10.87
C PHE A 2 -9.96 -31.23 -11.74
N ASP A 3 -10.09 -29.92 -11.95
CA ASP A 3 -9.16 -29.16 -12.79
C ASP A 3 -8.01 -28.63 -11.95
N LEU A 4 -6.83 -29.24 -12.08
CA LEU A 4 -5.64 -28.80 -11.36
C LEU A 4 -5.09 -27.45 -11.87
N THR A 5 -5.55 -26.98 -13.02
CA THR A 5 -5.02 -25.79 -13.67
C THR A 5 -5.72 -24.51 -13.25
N ASN A 6 -7.04 -24.58 -12.99
CA ASN A 6 -7.86 -23.40 -12.68
C ASN A 6 -8.88 -23.60 -11.55
N ASP A 7 -8.99 -24.78 -10.92
CA ASP A 7 -9.87 -24.95 -9.74
C ASP A 7 -9.13 -24.44 -8.47
N PRO A 8 -9.61 -23.36 -7.83
CA PRO A 8 -8.98 -22.84 -6.61
C PRO A 8 -9.00 -23.81 -5.43
N ARG A 9 -9.77 -24.91 -5.49
CA ARG A 9 -9.81 -25.94 -4.43
C ARG A 9 -8.87 -27.13 -4.69
N HIS A 10 -8.28 -27.21 -5.88
CA HIS A 10 -7.42 -28.32 -6.32
C HIS A 10 -6.19 -27.82 -7.10
N CYS A 11 -5.67 -26.64 -6.78
CA CYS A 11 -4.69 -25.96 -7.62
C CYS A 11 -3.33 -26.65 -7.61
N GLY A 12 -2.83 -27.11 -8.76
CA GLY A 12 -1.56 -27.83 -8.90
C GLY A 12 -1.54 -29.25 -8.33
N MET A 13 -2.36 -29.55 -7.33
CA MET A 13 -2.55 -30.89 -6.76
C MET A 13 -3.92 -31.03 -6.09
N CYS A 14 -4.38 -32.26 -5.94
CA CYS A 14 -5.66 -32.56 -5.29
C CYS A 14 -5.72 -31.99 -3.86
N ASN A 15 -6.83 -31.33 -3.53
CA ASN A 15 -7.10 -30.69 -2.23
C ASN A 15 -6.12 -29.57 -1.84
N ASN A 16 -5.46 -28.94 -2.82
CA ASN A 16 -4.70 -27.71 -2.57
C ASN A 16 -5.60 -26.50 -2.80
N GLN A 17 -6.27 -26.07 -1.73
CA GLN A 17 -7.09 -24.88 -1.76
C GLN A 17 -6.22 -23.63 -1.63
N CYS A 18 -6.32 -22.72 -2.60
CA CYS A 18 -5.69 -21.41 -2.51
C CYS A 18 -6.40 -20.57 -1.45
N ALA A 19 -5.67 -20.18 -0.41
CA ALA A 19 -6.18 -19.36 0.69
C ALA A 19 -5.05 -18.45 1.24
N ALA A 20 -4.82 -17.33 0.57
CA ALA A 20 -3.96 -16.25 1.07
C ALA A 20 -4.69 -15.43 2.16
N THR A 21 -3.92 -14.84 3.07
CA THR A 21 -4.44 -14.00 4.16
C THR A 21 -4.94 -12.67 3.61
N ASN A 22 -6.08 -12.19 4.10
CA ASN A 22 -6.73 -10.93 3.69
C ASN A 22 -6.88 -10.77 2.17
N ALA A 23 -7.08 -11.86 1.44
CA ALA A 23 -7.07 -11.84 -0.01
C ALA A 23 -8.03 -12.86 -0.61
N THR A 24 -8.61 -12.48 -1.75
CA THR A 24 -9.25 -13.42 -2.65
C THR A 24 -8.19 -14.09 -3.52
N SER A 25 -7.99 -15.39 -3.36
CA SER A 25 -7.04 -16.18 -4.14
C SER A 25 -7.68 -16.82 -5.38
N VAL A 26 -6.90 -16.95 -6.45
CA VAL A 26 -7.28 -17.69 -7.67
C VAL A 26 -6.21 -18.72 -8.03
N CYS A 27 -6.60 -19.73 -8.80
CA CYS A 27 -5.67 -20.68 -9.39
C CYS A 27 -5.45 -20.31 -10.86
N VAL A 28 -4.20 -20.02 -11.22
CA VAL A 28 -3.82 -19.71 -12.61
C VAL A 28 -2.61 -20.55 -12.96
N ALA A 29 -2.71 -21.29 -14.07
CA ALA A 29 -1.62 -22.14 -14.56
C ALA A 29 -1.05 -23.07 -13.49
N SER A 30 -1.93 -23.68 -12.68
CA SER A 30 -1.59 -24.59 -11.58
C SER A 30 -0.84 -23.95 -10.40
N SER A 31 -0.83 -22.61 -10.30
CA SER A 31 -0.29 -21.86 -9.16
C SER A 31 -1.37 -21.00 -8.51
N CYS A 32 -1.35 -20.95 -7.18
CA CYS A 32 -2.18 -20.00 -6.45
C CYS A 32 -1.60 -18.59 -6.57
N THR A 33 -2.46 -17.61 -6.84
CA THR A 33 -2.10 -16.18 -6.90
C THR A 33 -3.16 -15.34 -6.21
N ILE A 34 -2.81 -14.12 -5.81
CA ILE A 34 -3.76 -13.13 -5.29
C ILE A 34 -4.51 -12.51 -6.47
N ALA A 35 -5.84 -12.54 -6.44
CA ALA A 35 -6.67 -11.83 -7.42
C ALA A 35 -7.00 -10.41 -6.97
N SER A 36 -7.27 -10.25 -5.67
CA SER A 36 -7.54 -8.96 -5.04
C SER A 36 -7.35 -9.06 -3.53
N CYS A 37 -6.89 -7.97 -2.92
CA CYS A 37 -6.87 -7.82 -1.48
C CYS A 37 -8.27 -7.53 -0.91
N ASP A 38 -8.47 -7.90 0.34
CA ASP A 38 -9.63 -7.50 1.12
C ASP A 38 -9.57 -5.98 1.38
N ALA A 39 -10.72 -5.36 1.63
CA ALA A 39 -10.79 -3.91 1.83
C ALA A 39 -9.89 -3.44 2.99
N GLY A 40 -9.06 -2.43 2.73
CA GLY A 40 -8.11 -1.87 3.70
C GLY A 40 -6.83 -2.69 3.85
N THR A 41 -6.59 -3.66 2.97
CA THR A 41 -5.33 -4.40 2.90
C THR A 41 -4.70 -4.30 1.52
N TYR A 42 -3.37 -4.33 1.49
CA TYR A 42 -2.54 -4.12 0.31
C TYR A 42 -1.41 -5.15 0.32
N ASP A 43 -1.05 -5.61 -0.88
CA ASP A 43 0.07 -6.50 -1.15
C ASP A 43 1.22 -5.63 -1.66
N LEU A 44 2.25 -5.42 -0.83
CA LEU A 44 3.37 -4.53 -1.15
C LEU A 44 4.56 -5.29 -1.73
N ASP A 45 4.72 -6.56 -1.37
CA ASP A 45 5.86 -7.38 -1.78
C ASP A 45 5.57 -8.41 -2.90
N GLY A 46 4.31 -8.63 -3.24
CA GLY A 46 3.84 -9.57 -4.24
C GLY A 46 3.92 -11.04 -3.80
N ASP A 47 4.14 -11.31 -2.51
CA ASP A 47 4.26 -12.66 -1.98
C ASP A 47 2.89 -13.27 -1.67
N TYR A 48 2.54 -14.32 -2.40
CA TYR A 48 1.32 -15.08 -2.12
C TYR A 48 1.30 -15.66 -0.69
N SER A 49 2.46 -15.92 -0.10
CA SER A 49 2.61 -16.66 1.15
C SER A 49 2.17 -15.89 2.40
N ASN A 50 2.30 -14.56 2.40
CA ASN A 50 1.84 -13.66 3.46
C ASN A 50 0.52 -12.96 3.10
N GLY A 51 0.13 -12.96 1.83
CA GLY A 51 -1.17 -12.44 1.39
C GLY A 51 -1.14 -10.93 1.21
N CYS A 52 -2.23 -10.24 1.52
CA CYS A 52 -2.23 -8.78 1.59
C CYS A 52 -1.88 -8.37 3.03
N GLU A 53 -0.59 -8.20 3.24
CA GLU A 53 0.08 -8.05 4.52
C GLU A 53 -0.04 -6.66 5.12
N TYR A 54 -0.26 -5.65 4.29
CA TYR A 54 -0.25 -4.25 4.72
C TYR A 54 -1.66 -3.73 4.98
N SER A 55 -1.94 -3.32 6.22
CA SER A 55 -3.23 -2.74 6.60
C SER A 55 -3.17 -1.22 6.56
N CYS A 56 -3.92 -0.60 5.66
CA CYS A 56 -3.89 0.84 5.42
C CYS A 56 -5.26 1.40 5.07
N ASN A 57 -5.50 2.67 5.40
CA ASN A 57 -6.72 3.38 5.07
C ASN A 57 -6.45 4.36 3.94
N PHE A 58 -6.75 3.97 2.71
CA PHE A 58 -6.55 4.82 1.55
C PHE A 58 -7.44 6.06 1.59
N ILE A 59 -6.80 7.23 1.71
CA ILE A 59 -7.45 8.53 1.74
C ILE A 59 -7.24 9.27 0.42
N GLY A 60 -6.14 9.01 -0.30
CA GLY A 60 -5.88 9.65 -1.60
C GLY A 60 -4.40 9.72 -1.91
N ALA A 61 -3.93 10.90 -2.31
CA ALA A 61 -2.51 11.18 -2.46
C ALA A 61 -1.92 11.59 -1.12
N GLU A 62 -0.63 11.31 -0.94
CA GLU A 62 0.12 11.61 0.27
C GLU A 62 -0.06 13.05 0.78
N GLY A 63 -0.53 13.13 2.02
CA GLY A 63 -0.57 14.34 2.81
C GLY A 63 0.54 14.30 3.87
N CYS A 64 1.12 15.45 4.19
CA CYS A 64 2.02 15.54 5.34
C CYS A 64 1.22 15.46 6.66
N ASN A 65 0.91 14.26 7.11
CA ASN A 65 0.08 13.99 8.29
C ASN A 65 0.61 12.82 9.14
N GLY A 66 1.73 12.19 8.76
CA GLY A 66 2.30 11.05 9.45
C GLY A 66 1.54 9.75 9.25
N ALA A 67 0.71 9.67 8.22
CA ALA A 67 0.03 8.48 7.75
C ALA A 67 0.41 8.22 6.30
N ASP A 68 0.32 6.95 5.92
CA ASP A 68 0.37 6.50 4.54
C ASP A 68 -1.05 6.62 3.99
N ASP A 69 -1.30 7.66 3.22
CA ASP A 69 -2.61 8.03 2.67
C ASP A 69 -2.87 7.34 1.32
N ASP A 70 -1.83 6.92 0.60
CA ASP A 70 -1.92 6.24 -0.70
C ASP A 70 -1.64 4.72 -0.68
N CYS A 71 -1.24 4.23 0.49
CA CYS A 71 -1.01 2.84 0.86
C CYS A 71 0.11 2.14 0.10
N ASP A 72 1.19 2.84 -0.23
CA ASP A 72 2.37 2.26 -0.89
C ASP A 72 3.41 1.64 0.08
N GLY A 73 3.22 1.82 1.38
CA GLY A 73 4.10 1.31 2.44
C GLY A 73 5.16 2.29 2.92
N VAL A 74 5.19 3.50 2.36
CA VAL A 74 5.99 4.62 2.86
C VAL A 74 5.03 5.63 3.52
N VAL A 75 5.57 6.52 4.35
CA VAL A 75 4.77 7.53 5.04
C VAL A 75 5.30 8.91 4.64
N ASP A 76 4.40 9.79 4.21
CA ASP A 76 4.68 11.16 3.80
C ASP A 76 5.71 11.28 2.64
N GLU A 77 5.75 10.31 1.72
CA GLU A 77 6.47 10.37 0.45
C GLU A 77 5.69 11.11 -0.63
N ASP A 78 6.35 11.56 -1.70
CA ASP A 78 5.71 12.23 -2.84
C ASP A 78 4.70 13.37 -2.49
N VAL A 79 4.83 13.91 -1.28
CA VAL A 79 3.94 14.92 -0.72
C VAL A 79 4.03 16.20 -1.54
N ALA A 80 2.87 16.72 -1.91
CA ALA A 80 2.77 18.01 -2.59
C ALA A 80 3.18 19.15 -1.65
N ILE A 81 4.42 19.62 -1.79
CA ILE A 81 4.96 20.70 -0.97
C ILE A 81 4.19 22.01 -1.24
N PRO A 82 3.63 22.66 -0.20
CA PRO A 82 2.85 23.89 -0.38
C PRO A 82 3.76 25.06 -0.78
N THR A 83 3.36 25.77 -1.84
CA THR A 83 4.03 27.01 -2.25
C THR A 83 3.67 28.15 -1.29
N ASN A 84 4.64 29.03 -0.99
CA ASN A 84 4.47 30.18 -0.07
C ASN A 84 4.06 29.83 1.37
N PHE A 85 4.35 28.61 1.84
CA PHE A 85 4.09 28.21 3.22
C PHE A 85 5.04 28.91 4.21
N CYS A 86 6.32 29.00 3.89
CA CYS A 86 7.32 29.65 4.72
C CYS A 86 7.44 31.14 4.42
N ASN A 87 7.67 31.96 5.46
CA ASN A 87 7.83 33.41 5.31
C ASN A 87 9.08 33.70 4.46
N PRO A 88 8.94 34.29 3.26
CA PRO A 88 10.07 34.54 2.39
C PRO A 88 10.97 35.71 2.87
N PHE A 89 10.61 36.39 3.97
CA PHE A 89 11.31 37.56 4.48
C PHE A 89 11.84 37.38 5.91
N GLY A 90 12.91 38.10 6.24
CA GLY A 90 13.48 38.12 7.58
C GLY A 90 14.36 36.90 7.88
N VAL A 91 14.40 36.47 9.15
CA VAL A 91 15.29 35.38 9.62
C VAL A 91 14.92 34.00 9.05
N CYS A 92 13.73 33.86 8.45
CA CYS A 92 13.27 32.66 7.77
C CYS A 92 13.34 32.76 6.23
N ALA A 93 13.93 33.83 5.70
CA ALA A 93 14.08 34.00 4.26
C ALA A 93 14.92 32.86 3.67
N GLY A 94 14.37 32.18 2.66
CA GLY A 94 15.01 31.05 1.99
C GLY A 94 14.69 29.68 2.58
N THR A 95 13.91 29.61 3.66
CA THR A 95 13.40 28.34 4.18
C THR A 95 12.36 27.72 3.24
N THR A 96 12.33 26.40 3.18
CA THR A 96 11.36 25.62 2.42
C THR A 96 10.47 24.82 3.36
N ALA A 97 9.24 24.54 2.93
CA ALA A 97 8.36 23.62 3.64
C ALA A 97 8.93 22.20 3.53
N ILE A 98 9.20 21.57 4.68
CA ILE A 98 9.59 20.18 4.81
C ILE A 98 8.50 19.48 5.61
N CYS A 99 8.15 18.25 5.24
CA CYS A 99 7.21 17.47 6.03
C CYS A 99 7.86 16.95 7.33
N ASP A 100 7.22 17.20 8.48
CA ASP A 100 7.60 16.67 9.80
C ASP A 100 6.53 15.68 10.32
N GLY A 101 6.01 14.86 9.40
CA GLY A 101 4.96 13.87 9.58
C GLY A 101 3.72 14.41 10.29
N VAL A 102 3.38 13.84 11.45
CA VAL A 102 2.17 14.22 12.21
C VAL A 102 2.15 15.70 12.63
N ASN A 103 3.31 16.37 12.67
CA ASN A 103 3.39 17.80 12.98
C ASN A 103 3.06 18.68 11.77
N GLY A 104 2.91 18.08 10.58
CA GLY A 104 2.68 18.75 9.32
C GLY A 104 3.95 19.42 8.77
N PHE A 105 3.75 20.42 7.92
CA PHE A 105 4.87 21.13 7.31
C PHE A 105 5.56 22.08 8.31
N VAL A 106 6.89 22.03 8.33
CA VAL A 106 7.76 22.95 9.06
C VAL A 106 8.67 23.71 8.10
N CYS A 107 9.14 24.87 8.54
CA CYS A 107 10.07 25.69 7.77
C CYS A 107 11.49 25.47 8.24
N ASN A 108 12.34 25.01 7.33
CA ASN A 108 13.78 24.83 7.54
C ASN A 108 14.57 25.34 6.34
#